data_AF-A0A8H5NTV1-F1
#
_entry.id   AF-A0A8H5NTV1-F1
#
_cell.length_a   1.000
_cell.length_b   1.000
_cell.length_c   1.000
_cell.angle_alpha   90.00
_cell.angle_beta   90.00
_cell.angle_gamma   90.00
#
_symmetry.space_group_name_H-M   'P 1'
#
loop_
_entity.id
_entity.type
_entity.pdbx_description
1 polymer ?
#
loop_
_entity_poly.entity_id
_entity_poly.type
_entity_poly.pdbx_seq_one_letter_code
_entity_poly.pdbx_strand_id
1 'polypeptide(L)'
;MSEINPQISTAAVVAWRSRDTLKYLAEPDPKRRNLTFRTRSDKNSSFFEICIPIYLKRTENKNTQPSSLILSIPLSTIDTFSCQVLAPVPQPVRNKLISQVLGLDFKLNEHVIVLTPLQTKEQPMQGRTQSGVVLDNIREISQMASLSVYIDYSASCEAQLNSIRNALNEGRYRSACNRQLDLQSLYNGQGAQIARFSTESEQLPRTQLEQLPAYDEVASSSSNTAAQKRKRPRVEPHGQESERTPLEAESLQALNERMAAFELRQTS
;
A
#
# COMPACT_ATOMS: atom_id res chain seq x y z
N MET A 1 27.18 -29.48 -3.15
CA MET A 1 27.00 -28.62 -4.34
C MET A 1 25.96 -27.59 -3.96
N SER A 2 26.29 -26.29 -3.99
CA SER A 2 25.33 -25.24 -3.65
C SER A 2 24.30 -25.15 -4.77
N GLU A 3 23.07 -25.59 -4.51
CA GLU A 3 21.95 -25.35 -5.41
C GLU A 3 21.78 -23.83 -5.54
N ILE A 4 22.13 -23.30 -6.71
CA ILE A 4 21.80 -21.93 -7.08
C ILE A 4 20.29 -21.94 -7.25
N ASN A 5 19.55 -21.65 -6.18
CA ASN A 5 18.10 -21.48 -6.26
C ASN A 5 17.83 -20.30 -7.19
N PRO A 6 17.30 -20.52 -8.41
CA PRO A 6 17.10 -19.43 -9.34
C PRO A 6 16.02 -18.52 -8.76
N GLN A 7 16.39 -17.25 -8.60
CA GLN A 7 15.50 -16.24 -8.03
C GLN A 7 14.69 -15.60 -9.16
N ILE A 8 13.37 -15.72 -9.09
CA ILE A 8 12.47 -14.97 -9.97
C ILE A 8 12.46 -13.53 -9.47
N SER A 9 12.53 -12.56 -10.39
CA SER A 9 12.30 -11.15 -10.11
C SER A 9 11.72 -10.50 -11.36
N THR A 10 10.45 -10.10 -11.30
CA THR A 10 9.71 -9.58 -12.47
C THR A 10 8.63 -8.58 -12.05
N ALA A 11 8.18 -7.75 -12.99
CA ALA A 11 7.08 -6.81 -12.77
C ALA A 11 5.79 -7.57 -12.42
N ALA A 12 4.96 -6.98 -11.56
CA ALA A 12 3.77 -7.63 -11.06
C ALA A 12 2.55 -6.71 -10.96
N VAL A 13 1.37 -7.31 -11.01
CA VAL A 13 0.09 -6.71 -10.61
C VAL A 13 -0.61 -7.66 -9.66
N VAL A 14 -1.09 -7.16 -8.52
CA VAL A 14 -1.82 -7.97 -7.54
C VAL A 14 -3.32 -7.76 -7.73
N ALA A 15 -4.11 -8.81 -7.64
CA ALA A 15 -5.56 -8.75 -7.58
C ALA A 15 -6.11 -9.53 -6.40
N TRP A 16 -7.20 -9.03 -5.84
CA TRP A 16 -7.92 -9.66 -4.75
C TRP A 16 -9.41 -9.37 -4.89
N ARG A 17 -10.23 -10.24 -4.32
CA ARG A 17 -11.67 -10.02 -4.25
C ARG A 17 -11.97 -9.20 -3.00
N SER A 18 -12.59 -8.04 -3.19
CA SER A 18 -13.07 -7.18 -2.10
C SER A 18 -14.58 -7.16 -2.15
N ARG A 19 -15.22 -7.78 -1.14
CA ARG A 19 -16.66 -8.09 -1.15
C ARG A 19 -17.02 -8.89 -2.41
N ASP A 20 -17.58 -8.22 -3.43
CA ASP A 20 -17.95 -8.81 -4.70
C ASP A 20 -17.25 -8.25 -5.93
N THR A 21 -16.32 -7.32 -5.73
CA THR A 21 -15.57 -6.69 -6.82
C THR A 21 -14.14 -7.20 -6.83
N LEU A 22 -13.65 -7.56 -8.02
CA LEU A 22 -12.24 -7.85 -8.22
C LEU A 22 -11.48 -6.53 -8.28
N LYS A 23 -10.60 -6.30 -7.31
CA LYS A 23 -9.73 -5.12 -7.24
C LYS A 23 -8.32 -5.46 -7.71
N TYR A 24 -7.59 -4.43 -8.13
CA TYR A 24 -6.22 -4.53 -8.63
C TYR A 24 -5.32 -3.49 -7.99
N LEU A 25 -4.10 -3.90 -7.66
CA LEU A 25 -3.00 -3.03 -7.28
C LEU A 25 -1.94 -3.14 -8.37
N ALA A 26 -2.00 -2.19 -9.31
CA ALA A 26 -1.08 -2.06 -10.43
C ALA A 26 -0.17 -0.83 -10.30
N GLU A 27 -0.65 0.21 -9.61
CA GLU A 27 0.03 1.51 -9.48
C GLU A 27 0.60 1.68 -8.07
N PRO A 28 1.93 1.65 -7.89
CA PRO A 28 2.56 2.01 -6.62
C PRO A 28 2.74 3.53 -6.48
N ASP A 29 3.28 3.97 -5.35
CA ASP A 29 3.67 5.37 -5.13
C ASP A 29 5.18 5.44 -4.82
N PRO A 30 6.04 5.94 -5.72
CA PRO A 30 5.74 6.74 -6.91
C PRO A 30 5.31 5.91 -8.12
N LYS A 31 4.40 6.46 -8.93
CA LYS A 31 3.84 5.84 -10.16
C LYS A 31 4.86 5.42 -11.22
N ARG A 32 6.06 6.00 -11.19
CA ARG A 32 7.17 5.67 -12.11
C ARG A 32 7.87 4.34 -11.79
N ARG A 33 7.57 3.74 -10.65
CA ARG A 33 8.08 2.41 -10.27
C ARG A 33 6.98 1.37 -10.52
N ASN A 34 7.39 0.10 -10.54
CA ASN A 34 6.47 -1.03 -10.66
C ASN A 34 6.49 -1.85 -9.37
N LEU A 35 5.42 -2.60 -9.14
CA LEU A 35 5.45 -3.70 -8.18
C LEU A 35 6.36 -4.79 -8.75
N THR A 36 7.02 -5.53 -7.86
CA THR A 36 7.92 -6.62 -8.26
C THR A 36 7.55 -7.89 -7.53
N PHE A 37 7.25 -8.95 -8.27
CA PHE A 37 7.16 -10.29 -7.73
C PHE A 37 8.54 -10.92 -7.71
N ARG A 38 8.89 -11.56 -6.59
CA ARG A 38 10.12 -12.33 -6.47
C ARG A 38 9.93 -13.59 -5.66
N THR A 39 10.76 -14.59 -5.94
CA THR A 39 10.97 -15.71 -5.02
C THR A 39 12.10 -15.35 -4.07
N ARG A 40 12.06 -15.88 -2.84
CA ARG A 40 13.20 -15.85 -1.93
C ARG A 40 13.25 -17.18 -1.21
N SER A 41 14.42 -17.81 -1.24
CA SER A 41 14.70 -18.99 -0.44
C SER A 41 15.83 -18.64 0.51
N ASP A 42 15.61 -18.87 1.80
CA ASP A 42 16.68 -18.88 2.79
C ASP A 42 17.02 -20.34 3.14
N LYS A 43 17.87 -20.54 4.15
CA LYS A 43 18.34 -21.88 4.54
C LYS A 43 17.21 -22.79 5.04
N ASN A 44 16.13 -22.22 5.58
CA ASN A 44 15.11 -22.95 6.34
C ASN A 44 13.68 -22.72 5.81
N SER A 45 13.49 -21.78 4.90
CA SER A 45 12.20 -21.27 4.48
C SER A 45 12.24 -20.74 3.05
N SER A 46 11.10 -20.76 2.40
CA SER A 46 10.91 -20.23 1.05
C SER A 46 9.67 -19.37 1.02
N PHE A 47 9.73 -18.27 0.27
CA PHE A 47 8.72 -17.24 0.22
C PHE A 47 8.46 -16.80 -1.22
N PHE A 48 7.20 -16.50 -1.50
CA PHE A 48 6.85 -15.56 -2.55
C PHE A 48 6.74 -14.17 -1.93
N GLU A 49 7.30 -13.18 -2.61
CA GLU A 49 7.29 -11.80 -2.13
C GLU A 49 6.84 -10.84 -3.23
N ILE A 50 5.94 -9.92 -2.87
CA ILE A 50 5.57 -8.78 -3.72
C ILE A 50 6.09 -7.50 -3.08
N CYS A 51 7.07 -6.89 -3.72
CA CYS A 51 7.62 -5.60 -3.33
C CYS A 51 6.76 -4.48 -3.92
N ILE A 52 6.22 -3.61 -3.06
CA ILE A 52 5.34 -2.50 -3.44
C ILE A 52 6.02 -1.19 -3.06
N PRO A 53 6.53 -0.41 -4.04
CA PRO A 53 7.09 0.91 -3.78
C PRO A 53 6.05 1.85 -3.14
N ILE A 54 6.44 2.51 -2.05
CA ILE A 54 5.55 3.41 -1.32
C ILE A 54 6.34 4.50 -0.59
N TYR A 55 5.74 5.67 -0.36
CA TYR A 55 6.26 6.65 0.58
C TYR A 55 5.69 6.42 1.99
N LEU A 56 6.54 6.06 2.93
CA LEU A 56 6.16 5.85 4.33
C LEU A 56 6.71 6.96 5.23
N LYS A 57 5.96 7.27 6.28
CA LYS A 57 6.43 8.14 7.36
C LYS A 57 7.33 7.35 8.31
N ARG A 58 8.55 7.84 8.53
CA ARG A 58 9.50 7.23 9.49
C ARG A 58 9.25 7.71 10.91
N THR A 59 9.69 6.91 11.88
CA THR A 59 9.59 7.24 13.32
C THR A 59 10.45 8.43 13.69
N GLU A 60 11.68 8.50 13.17
CA GLU A 60 12.70 9.46 13.59
C GLU A 60 12.72 10.74 12.74
N ASN A 61 12.15 10.71 11.52
CA ASN A 61 12.24 11.82 10.58
C ASN A 61 10.87 12.18 9.98
N LYS A 62 10.53 13.48 10.00
CA LYS A 62 9.35 14.04 9.32
C LYS A 62 9.48 13.98 7.79
N ASN A 63 10.67 13.73 7.27
CA ASN A 63 10.92 13.63 5.83
C ASN A 63 10.39 12.31 5.29
N THR A 64 9.54 12.44 4.29
CA THR A 64 8.97 11.32 3.56
C THR A 64 9.96 10.81 2.53
N GLN A 65 10.39 9.56 2.67
CA GLN A 65 11.35 8.92 1.77
C GLN A 65 10.71 7.75 1.02
N PRO A 66 11.13 7.50 -0.24
CA PRO A 66 10.64 6.35 -0.98
C PRO A 66 11.17 5.08 -0.32
N SER A 67 10.28 4.14 -0.08
CA SER A 67 10.57 2.82 0.47
C SER A 67 9.77 1.77 -0.29
N SER A 68 9.69 0.57 0.27
CA SER A 68 8.84 -0.49 -0.23
C SER A 68 8.20 -1.26 0.92
N LEU A 69 6.97 -1.68 0.73
CA LEU A 69 6.34 -2.72 1.54
C LEU A 69 6.59 -4.06 0.87
N ILE A 70 6.67 -5.13 1.66
CA ILE A 70 6.78 -6.48 1.13
C ILE A 70 5.56 -7.27 1.60
N LEU A 71 4.76 -7.74 0.64
CA LEU A 71 3.77 -8.79 0.90
C LEU A 71 4.52 -10.12 0.86
N SER A 72 4.68 -10.78 2.00
CA SER A 72 5.39 -12.04 2.13
C SER A 72 4.41 -13.19 2.30
N ILE A 73 4.54 -14.18 1.44
CA ILE A 73 3.73 -15.40 1.42
C ILE A 73 4.69 -16.58 1.62
N PRO A 74 4.82 -17.11 2.85
CA PRO A 74 5.60 -18.31 3.09
C PRO A 74 5.00 -19.48 2.31
N LEU A 75 5.82 -20.27 1.63
CA LEU A 75 5.34 -21.41 0.85
C LEU A 75 4.61 -22.45 1.71
N SER A 76 4.93 -22.51 3.01
CA SER A 76 4.27 -23.38 3.98
C SER A 76 2.82 -22.98 4.32
N THR A 77 2.40 -21.74 4.04
CA THR A 77 1.02 -21.28 4.30
C THR A 77 0.09 -21.47 3.10
N ILE A 78 0.61 -21.89 1.95
CA ILE A 78 -0.16 -22.05 0.72
C ILE A 78 -0.96 -23.36 0.78
N ASP A 79 -2.29 -23.24 0.71
CA ASP A 79 -3.21 -24.37 0.58
C ASP A 79 -3.23 -24.87 -0.87
N THR A 80 -3.51 -23.97 -1.81
CA THR A 80 -3.52 -24.27 -3.24
C THR A 80 -2.76 -23.21 -4.03
N PHE A 81 -2.01 -23.68 -5.02
CA PHE A 81 -1.26 -22.84 -5.95
C PHE A 81 -1.45 -23.30 -7.39
N SER A 82 -1.80 -22.37 -8.28
CA SER A 82 -1.89 -22.62 -9.71
C SER A 82 -1.23 -21.52 -10.52
N CYS A 83 -0.64 -21.93 -11.64
CA CYS A 83 -0.05 -21.06 -12.64
C CYS A 83 -0.79 -21.29 -13.95
N GLN A 84 -1.25 -20.23 -14.59
CA GLN A 84 -1.94 -20.31 -15.86
C GLN A 84 -1.66 -19.10 -16.73
N VAL A 85 -1.43 -19.32 -18.02
CA VAL A 85 -1.33 -18.24 -18.99
C VAL A 85 -2.70 -17.59 -19.15
N LEU A 86 -2.77 -16.28 -18.98
CA LEU A 86 -4.03 -15.55 -18.91
C LEU A 86 -4.47 -15.05 -20.28
N ALA A 87 -5.67 -15.44 -20.70
CA ALA A 87 -6.35 -14.92 -21.88
C ALA A 87 -7.89 -14.93 -21.69
N PRO A 88 -8.60 -13.79 -21.82
CA PRO A 88 -8.10 -12.43 -22.07
C PRO A 88 -7.48 -11.77 -20.83
N VAL A 89 -6.47 -10.91 -21.03
CA VAL A 89 -5.83 -10.16 -19.93
C VAL A 89 -6.69 -8.96 -19.51
N PRO A 90 -6.96 -8.71 -18.21
CA PRO A 90 -7.67 -7.53 -17.73
C PRO A 90 -6.92 -6.21 -18.01
N GLN A 91 -7.65 -5.11 -18.23
CA GLN A 91 -7.06 -3.80 -18.56
C GLN A 91 -6.02 -3.29 -17.54
N PRO A 92 -6.23 -3.38 -16.21
CA PRO A 92 -5.22 -2.94 -15.23
C PRO A 92 -3.89 -3.69 -15.35
N VAL A 93 -3.95 -4.94 -15.81
CA VAL A 93 -2.79 -5.81 -16.00
C VAL A 93 -2.08 -5.49 -17.32
N ARG A 94 -2.83 -5.32 -18.42
CA ARG A 94 -2.29 -4.93 -19.74
C ARG A 94 -1.54 -3.60 -19.72
N ASN A 95 -1.96 -2.67 -18.85
CA ASN A 95 -1.32 -1.37 -18.75
C ASN A 95 0.10 -1.45 -18.14
N LYS A 96 0.43 -2.55 -17.45
CA LYS A 96 1.71 -2.73 -16.75
C LYS A 96 2.59 -3.82 -17.32
N LEU A 97 1.98 -4.91 -17.78
CA LEU A 97 2.67 -6.06 -18.34
C LEU A 97 2.56 -6.01 -19.85
N ILE A 98 3.71 -6.06 -20.52
CA ILE A 98 3.81 -5.81 -21.97
C ILE A 98 3.69 -7.12 -22.74
N SER A 99 4.06 -8.24 -22.12
CA SER A 99 4.10 -9.54 -22.75
C SER A 99 2.85 -10.37 -22.47
N GLN A 100 2.84 -11.62 -22.92
CA GLN A 100 1.87 -12.61 -22.46
C GLN A 100 1.90 -12.68 -20.93
N VAL A 101 0.74 -12.80 -20.29
CA VAL A 101 0.65 -12.72 -18.83
C VAL A 101 0.52 -14.10 -18.23
N LEU A 102 1.31 -14.38 -17.20
CA LEU A 102 1.14 -15.55 -16.35
C LEU A 102 0.40 -15.13 -15.07
N GLY A 103 -0.76 -15.74 -14.83
CA GLY A 103 -1.53 -15.61 -13.60
C GLY A 103 -1.11 -16.64 -12.57
N LEU A 104 -0.83 -16.18 -11.36
CA LEU A 104 -0.46 -16.97 -10.19
C LEU A 104 -1.58 -16.84 -9.17
N ASP A 105 -2.35 -17.89 -8.97
CA ASP A 105 -3.47 -17.89 -8.04
C ASP A 105 -3.07 -18.58 -6.73
N PHE A 106 -3.28 -17.87 -5.62
CA PHE A 106 -2.93 -18.31 -4.29
C PHE A 106 -4.20 -18.45 -3.45
N LYS A 107 -4.34 -19.61 -2.80
CA LYS A 107 -5.22 -19.79 -1.65
C LYS A 107 -4.35 -20.14 -0.45
N LEU A 108 -4.51 -19.41 0.63
CA LEU A 108 -3.66 -19.47 1.80
C LEU A 108 -4.45 -19.99 3.00
N ASN A 109 -3.79 -20.74 3.88
CA ASN A 109 -4.31 -21.13 5.18
C ASN A 109 -4.18 -20.01 6.23
N GLU A 110 -3.29 -19.05 5.96
CA GLU A 110 -3.03 -17.90 6.82
C GLU A 110 -2.98 -16.63 5.95
N HIS A 111 -3.24 -15.49 6.58
CA HIS A 111 -3.20 -14.20 5.90
C HIS A 111 -1.79 -13.83 5.43
N VAL A 112 -1.72 -12.98 4.40
CA VAL A 112 -0.46 -12.43 3.88
C VAL A 112 0.25 -11.60 4.96
N ILE A 113 1.54 -11.85 5.15
CA ILE A 113 2.35 -11.08 6.09
C ILE A 113 2.83 -9.82 5.39
N VAL A 114 2.56 -8.65 5.97
CA VAL A 114 3.07 -7.38 5.44
C VAL A 114 4.29 -6.96 6.22
N LEU A 115 5.41 -6.74 5.53
CA LEU A 115 6.66 -6.30 6.11
C LEU A 115 6.94 -4.84 5.77
N THR A 116 7.40 -4.10 6.77
CA THR A 116 7.83 -2.70 6.69
C THR A 116 9.31 -2.59 7.09
N PRO A 117 10.03 -1.54 6.65
CA PRO A 117 11.34 -1.24 7.21
C PRO A 117 11.23 -0.98 8.72
N LEU A 118 12.21 -1.44 9.49
CA LEU A 118 12.25 -1.31 10.95
C LEU A 118 12.12 0.15 11.45
N GLN A 119 12.57 1.12 10.64
CA GLN A 119 12.51 2.56 10.92
C GLN A 119 11.11 3.19 10.67
N THR A 120 10.09 2.35 10.53
CA THR A 120 8.69 2.75 10.34
C THR A 120 7.93 2.49 11.64
N LYS A 121 6.81 3.18 11.87
CA LYS A 121 5.90 2.75 12.93
C LYS A 121 5.34 1.37 12.59
N GLU A 122 5.08 0.57 13.63
CA GLU A 122 4.46 -0.75 13.47
C GLU A 122 3.14 -0.68 12.71
N GLN A 123 2.37 0.39 12.94
CA GLN A 123 1.28 0.78 12.05
C GLN A 123 1.83 1.73 10.98
N PRO A 124 1.98 1.28 9.73
CA PRO A 124 2.55 2.11 8.68
C PRO A 124 1.62 3.28 8.39
N MET A 125 2.18 4.49 8.41
CA MET A 125 1.48 5.71 8.03
C MET A 125 1.95 6.18 6.67
N GLN A 126 1.01 6.66 5.86
CA GLN A 126 1.32 7.26 4.56
C GLN A 126 2.25 8.47 4.73
N GLY A 127 3.26 8.54 3.88
CA GLY A 127 4.10 9.75 3.76
C GLY A 127 3.45 10.83 2.88
N ARG A 128 2.57 10.44 1.96
CA ARG A 128 1.83 11.33 1.04
C ARG A 128 0.43 10.78 0.78
N THR A 129 -0.51 11.65 0.40
CA THR A 129 -1.92 11.29 0.13
C THR A 129 -2.09 10.09 -0.82
N GLN A 130 -1.28 10.00 -1.88
CA GLN A 130 -1.36 8.90 -2.85
C GLN A 130 -0.89 7.56 -2.26
N SER A 131 0.08 7.59 -1.34
CA SER A 131 0.48 6.41 -0.57
C SER A 131 -0.62 5.92 0.36
N GLY A 132 -1.56 6.78 0.77
CA GLY A 132 -2.75 6.37 1.52
C GLY A 132 -3.58 5.33 0.77
N VAL A 133 -3.87 5.57 -0.50
CA VAL A 133 -4.62 4.64 -1.35
C VAL A 133 -3.90 3.30 -1.49
N VAL A 134 -2.57 3.31 -1.64
CA VAL A 134 -1.75 2.09 -1.69
C VAL A 134 -1.80 1.34 -0.36
N LEU A 135 -1.70 2.04 0.78
CA LEU A 135 -1.81 1.44 2.11
C LEU A 135 -3.18 0.83 2.36
N ASP A 136 -4.26 1.49 1.95
CA ASP A 136 -5.62 0.96 2.12
C ASP A 136 -5.81 -0.33 1.31
N ASN A 137 -5.30 -0.38 0.08
CA ASN A 137 -5.28 -1.61 -0.72
C ASN A 137 -4.47 -2.72 -0.05
N ILE A 138 -3.28 -2.41 0.49
CA ILE A 138 -2.44 -3.38 1.20
C ILE A 138 -3.12 -3.88 2.47
N ARG A 139 -3.81 -3.00 3.20
CA ARG A 139 -4.63 -3.36 4.36
C ARG A 139 -5.71 -4.35 3.96
N GLU A 140 -6.45 -4.09 2.89
CA GLU A 140 -7.44 -5.05 2.37
C GLU A 140 -6.79 -6.39 1.97
N ILE A 141 -5.69 -6.38 1.19
CA ILE A 141 -5.00 -7.60 0.75
C ILE A 141 -4.53 -8.43 1.96
N SER A 142 -4.02 -7.77 3.00
CA SER A 142 -3.55 -8.42 4.23
C SER A 142 -4.65 -9.17 5.00
N GLN A 143 -5.92 -8.91 4.71
CA GLN A 143 -7.07 -9.59 5.30
C GLN A 143 -7.64 -10.70 4.41
N MET A 144 -7.05 -10.91 3.22
CA MET A 144 -7.51 -11.92 2.27
C MET A 144 -6.69 -13.21 2.41
N ALA A 145 -7.39 -14.34 2.33
CA ALA A 145 -6.79 -15.67 2.21
C ALA A 145 -6.69 -16.12 0.74
N SER A 146 -7.13 -15.31 -0.22
CA SER A 146 -7.07 -15.61 -1.64
C SER A 146 -6.72 -14.38 -2.45
N LEU A 147 -5.72 -14.50 -3.31
CA LEU A 147 -5.24 -13.43 -4.16
C LEU A 147 -4.59 -14.00 -5.43
N SER A 148 -4.54 -13.17 -6.46
CA SER A 148 -3.86 -13.49 -7.71
C SER A 148 -2.72 -12.51 -7.94
N VAL A 149 -1.58 -12.99 -8.44
CA VAL A 149 -0.47 -12.15 -8.90
C VAL A 149 -0.28 -12.41 -10.38
N TYR A 150 -0.26 -11.34 -11.17
CA TYR A 150 -0.01 -11.39 -12.60
C TYR A 150 1.41 -10.91 -12.88
N ILE A 151 2.15 -11.65 -13.69
CA ILE A 151 3.53 -11.34 -14.08
C ILE A 151 3.73 -11.53 -15.58
N ASP A 152 4.78 -10.95 -16.14
CA ASP A 152 5.21 -11.22 -17.51
C ASP A 152 5.60 -12.69 -17.67
N TYR A 153 5.12 -13.32 -18.75
CA TYR A 153 5.41 -14.70 -19.07
C TYR A 153 6.86 -14.84 -19.53
N SER A 154 7.55 -15.83 -18.97
CA SER A 154 8.77 -16.37 -19.55
C SER A 154 8.83 -17.87 -19.27
N ALA A 155 9.31 -18.65 -20.24
CA ALA A 155 9.39 -20.11 -20.13
C ALA A 155 10.24 -20.55 -18.92
N SER A 156 11.31 -19.81 -18.61
CA SER A 156 12.15 -20.08 -17.44
C SER A 156 11.42 -19.82 -16.12
N CYS A 157 10.66 -18.73 -16.03
CA CYS A 157 9.84 -18.42 -14.86
C CYS A 157 8.73 -19.44 -14.67
N GLU A 158 8.03 -19.82 -15.73
CA GLU A 158 7.00 -20.86 -15.68
C GLU A 158 7.57 -22.20 -15.21
N ALA A 159 8.71 -22.64 -15.77
CA ALA A 159 9.36 -23.88 -15.37
C ALA A 159 9.73 -23.88 -13.86
N GLN A 160 10.26 -22.77 -13.35
CA GLN A 160 10.59 -22.61 -11.93
C GLN A 160 9.35 -22.63 -11.04
N LEU A 161 8.29 -21.91 -11.42
CA LEU A 161 7.03 -21.90 -10.67
C LEU A 161 6.35 -23.26 -10.69
N ASN A 162 6.42 -24.00 -11.79
CA ASN A 162 5.93 -25.37 -11.88
C ASN A 162 6.74 -26.32 -10.99
N SER A 163 8.06 -26.15 -10.90
CA SER A 163 8.90 -26.89 -9.95
C SER A 163 8.45 -26.64 -8.50
N ILE A 164 8.25 -25.36 -8.13
CA ILE A 164 7.73 -24.97 -6.81
C ILE A 164 6.34 -25.57 -6.56
N ARG A 165 5.45 -25.52 -7.55
CA ARG A 165 4.09 -26.09 -7.47
C ARG A 165 4.12 -27.59 -7.22
N ASN A 166 4.98 -28.33 -7.92
CA ASN A 166 5.14 -29.77 -7.72
C ASN A 166 5.64 -30.07 -6.30
N ALA A 167 6.66 -29.34 -5.83
CA ALA A 167 7.17 -29.46 -4.47
C ALA A 167 6.12 -29.11 -3.40
N LEU A 168 5.23 -28.14 -3.65
CA LEU A 168 4.08 -27.83 -2.78
C LEU A 168 3.10 -29.01 -2.71
N ASN A 169 2.74 -29.59 -3.86
CA ASN A 169 1.81 -30.72 -3.94
C ASN A 169 2.38 -31.99 -3.29
N GLU A 170 3.70 -32.19 -3.35
CA GLU A 170 4.42 -33.24 -2.65
C GLU A 170 4.55 -32.97 -1.13
N GLY A 171 4.09 -31.83 -0.65
CA GLY A 171 4.09 -31.48 0.77
C GLY A 171 5.46 -31.04 1.31
N ARG A 172 6.46 -30.79 0.46
CA ARG A 172 7.85 -30.47 0.89
C ARG A 172 7.93 -29.25 1.80
N TYR A 173 7.00 -28.31 1.66
CA TYR A 173 6.97 -27.08 2.45
C TYR A 173 6.06 -27.14 3.69
N ARG A 174 5.23 -28.19 3.86
CA ARG A 174 4.29 -28.30 5.00
C ARG A 174 5.00 -28.64 6.32
N SER A 175 6.16 -29.30 6.24
CA SER A 175 6.93 -29.78 7.41
C SER A 175 7.96 -28.77 7.93
N ALA A 176 8.12 -27.61 7.27
CA ALA A 176 9.04 -26.57 7.71
C ALA A 176 8.48 -25.87 8.96
N CYS A 177 8.66 -26.51 10.12
CA CYS A 177 8.27 -26.02 11.45
C CYS A 177 8.95 -24.69 11.80
N ASN A 178 10.05 -24.35 11.11
CA ASN A 178 10.79 -23.13 11.37
C ASN A 178 10.40 -22.04 10.37
N ARG A 179 9.26 -21.38 10.62
CA ARG A 179 8.75 -20.21 9.88
C ARG A 179 9.55 -18.93 10.17
N GLN A 180 10.80 -19.07 10.61
CA GLN A 180 11.58 -17.94 11.09
C GLN A 180 11.97 -17.06 9.91
N LEU A 181 11.16 -16.03 9.68
CA LEU A 181 11.48 -14.94 8.77
C LEU A 181 12.79 -14.31 9.25
N ASP A 182 13.83 -14.40 8.43
CA ASP A 182 15.02 -13.58 8.62
C ASP A 182 14.69 -12.11 8.33
N LEU A 183 14.12 -11.44 9.33
CA LEU A 183 13.75 -10.03 9.23
C LEU A 183 14.97 -9.12 9.16
N GLN A 184 16.13 -9.54 9.67
CA GLN A 184 17.32 -8.69 9.76
C GLN A 184 17.99 -8.49 8.39
N SER A 185 18.02 -9.51 7.53
CA SER A 185 18.63 -9.38 6.19
C SER A 185 17.82 -8.52 5.22
N LEU A 186 16.53 -8.30 5.49
CA LEU A 186 15.67 -7.48 4.66
C LEU A 186 16.06 -6.00 4.70
N TYR A 187 15.64 -5.25 3.66
CA TYR A 187 15.96 -3.83 3.48
C TYR A 187 17.46 -3.52 3.52
N ASN A 188 18.26 -4.31 2.79
CA ASN A 188 19.72 -4.17 2.71
C ASN A 188 20.40 -4.29 4.08
N GLY A 189 19.92 -5.19 4.93
CA GLY A 189 20.44 -5.40 6.28
C GLY A 189 19.96 -4.38 7.33
N GLN A 190 19.07 -3.45 6.96
CA GLN A 190 18.50 -2.49 7.92
C GLN A 190 17.40 -3.11 8.80
N GLY A 191 16.91 -4.29 8.42
CA GLY A 191 15.88 -5.00 9.14
C GLY A 191 14.47 -4.61 8.73
N ALA A 192 13.57 -5.57 8.89
CA ALA A 192 12.14 -5.44 8.72
C ALA A 192 11.39 -5.67 10.04
N GLN A 193 10.14 -5.24 10.08
CA GLN A 193 9.17 -5.63 11.08
C GLN A 193 7.83 -5.95 10.42
N ILE A 194 7.00 -6.74 11.09
CA ILE A 194 5.64 -7.04 10.63
C ILE A 194 4.76 -5.83 10.88
N ALA A 195 4.10 -5.35 9.83
CA ALA A 195 3.13 -4.26 9.92
C ALA A 195 1.84 -4.75 10.60
N ARG A 196 1.27 -3.92 11.46
CA ARG A 196 -0.06 -4.13 12.03
C ARG A 196 -1.04 -3.14 11.42
N PHE A 197 -2.10 -3.63 10.82
CA PHE A 197 -3.23 -2.81 10.39
C PHE A 197 -4.36 -3.03 11.37
N SER A 198 -4.70 -2.03 12.18
CA SER A 198 -5.88 -2.11 13.04
C SER A 198 -7.10 -2.44 12.18
N THR A 199 -7.87 -3.44 12.59
CA THR A 199 -9.23 -3.59 12.08
C THR A 199 -10.12 -2.60 12.84
N GLU A 200 -11.07 -1.98 12.15
CA GLU A 200 -12.00 -1.01 12.74
C GLU A 200 -12.77 -1.62 13.94
N SER A 201 -12.89 -2.95 13.98
CA SER A 201 -13.46 -3.72 15.08
C SER A 201 -12.63 -3.71 16.39
N GLU A 202 -11.34 -3.36 16.35
CA GLU A 202 -10.49 -3.28 17.55
C GLU A 202 -10.51 -1.87 18.20
N GLN A 203 -11.14 -0.89 17.55
CA GLN A 203 -11.26 0.47 18.07
C GLN A 203 -12.53 0.72 18.91
N LEU A 204 -13.37 -0.28 19.14
CA LEU A 204 -14.23 -0.23 20.32
C LEU A 204 -13.39 -0.69 21.51
N PRO A 205 -13.15 0.17 22.52
CA PRO A 205 -12.83 -0.35 23.84
C PRO A 205 -13.94 -1.36 24.19
N ARG A 206 -13.56 -2.59 24.55
CA ARG A 206 -14.45 -3.63 25.08
C ARG A 206 -15.06 -3.26 26.45
N THR A 207 -15.26 -1.98 26.71
CA THR A 207 -15.70 -1.41 28.00
C THR A 207 -16.79 -0.36 27.83
N GLN A 208 -17.56 -0.37 26.73
CA GLN A 208 -18.72 0.53 26.56
C GLN A 208 -19.93 -0.13 25.88
N LEU A 209 -20.09 -1.45 25.96
CA LEU A 209 -21.34 -2.11 25.53
C LEU A 209 -22.32 -2.38 26.69
N GLU A 210 -21.97 -2.01 27.92
CA GLU A 210 -22.88 -1.98 29.08
C GLU A 210 -22.82 -0.60 29.72
N GLN A 211 -23.52 0.36 29.14
CA GLN A 211 -24.15 1.51 29.81
C GLN A 211 -24.84 2.35 28.74
N LEU A 212 -25.85 1.77 28.09
CA LEU A 212 -26.96 2.59 27.62
C LEU A 212 -27.65 3.11 28.89
N PRO A 213 -27.75 4.42 29.13
CA PRO A 213 -28.62 4.90 30.20
C PRO A 213 -30.04 4.45 29.85
N ALA A 214 -30.62 3.62 30.71
CA ALA A 214 -32.04 3.34 30.67
C ALA A 214 -32.77 4.68 30.80
N TYR A 215 -33.45 5.09 29.73
CA TYR A 215 -34.30 6.27 29.76
C TYR A 215 -35.56 5.87 30.52
N ASP A 216 -35.64 6.22 31.80
CA ASP A 216 -36.92 6.22 32.49
C ASP A 216 -37.82 7.22 31.77
N GLU A 217 -38.94 6.73 31.23
CA GLU A 217 -40.02 7.57 30.72
C GLU A 217 -40.56 8.42 31.88
N VAL A 218 -40.06 9.64 32.02
CA VAL A 218 -40.69 10.62 32.90
C VAL A 218 -41.71 11.40 32.07
N ALA A 219 -42.97 11.16 32.40
CA ALA A 219 -44.14 11.80 31.84
C ALA A 219 -44.00 13.33 31.80
N SER A 220 -44.56 13.90 30.73
CA SER A 220 -44.63 15.31 30.42
C SER A 220 -45.18 16.16 31.57
N SER A 221 -44.53 17.29 31.86
CA SER A 221 -45.23 18.43 32.45
C SER A 221 -44.74 19.73 31.83
N SER A 222 -45.69 20.40 31.18
CA SER A 222 -45.60 21.71 30.57
C SER A 222 -45.46 22.81 31.62
N SER A 223 -44.59 23.80 31.39
CA SER A 223 -44.91 25.17 31.78
C SER A 223 -44.22 26.20 30.88
N ASN A 224 -44.96 27.26 30.64
CA ASN A 224 -44.81 28.25 29.60
C ASN A 224 -43.81 29.38 29.94
N THR A 225 -43.56 30.22 28.93
CA THR A 225 -43.07 31.62 28.99
C THR A 225 -41.57 31.80 29.30
N ALA A 226 -40.80 32.67 28.65
CA ALA A 226 -41.12 33.86 27.86
C ALA A 226 -40.06 34.14 26.78
N ALA A 227 -40.50 34.86 25.76
CA ALA A 227 -39.70 35.40 24.67
C ALA A 227 -38.54 36.28 25.14
N GLN A 228 -37.37 36.15 24.50
CA GLN A 228 -36.57 37.31 24.13
C GLN A 228 -35.94 37.14 22.73
N LYS A 229 -36.42 38.01 21.84
CA LYS A 229 -35.80 38.42 20.59
C LYS A 229 -34.37 38.90 20.86
N ARG A 230 -33.40 38.53 20.02
CA ARG A 230 -32.39 39.50 19.58
C ARG A 230 -31.83 39.16 18.20
N LYS A 231 -31.88 40.21 17.38
CA LYS A 231 -31.66 40.29 15.94
C LYS A 231 -30.17 40.13 15.59
N ARG A 232 -29.90 39.56 14.41
CA ARG A 232 -28.63 39.72 13.69
C ARG A 232 -28.40 41.20 13.36
N PRO A 233 -27.14 41.61 13.15
CA PRO A 233 -26.87 42.29 11.88
C PRO A 233 -25.73 41.63 11.09
N ARG A 234 -26.07 41.26 9.85
CA ARG A 234 -25.12 41.05 8.74
C ARG A 234 -24.57 42.41 8.36
N VAL A 235 -23.25 42.56 8.32
CA VAL A 235 -22.59 43.73 7.74
C VAL A 235 -21.80 43.27 6.53
N GLU A 236 -22.27 43.67 5.37
CA GLU A 236 -21.41 43.91 4.21
C GLU A 236 -21.35 45.42 3.99
N PRO A 237 -20.22 45.92 3.49
CA PRO A 237 -20.33 46.85 2.37
C PRO A 237 -19.32 46.56 1.24
N HIS A 238 -19.82 46.68 0.02
CA HIS A 238 -19.08 46.86 -1.23
C HIS A 238 -18.26 48.16 -1.23
N GLY A 239 -17.14 48.17 -1.97
CA GLY A 239 -16.81 49.28 -2.88
C GLY A 239 -15.40 49.89 -2.81
N GLN A 240 -14.65 49.67 -3.89
CA GLN A 240 -13.70 50.58 -4.58
C GLN A 240 -12.23 50.74 -4.14
N GLU A 241 -11.39 50.41 -5.13
CA GLU A 241 -10.17 51.10 -5.62
C GLU A 241 -8.86 51.12 -4.81
N SER A 242 -7.90 50.39 -5.39
CA SER A 242 -6.54 50.87 -5.69
C SER A 242 -5.55 51.09 -4.54
N GLU A 243 -4.75 50.06 -4.25
CA GLU A 243 -3.34 50.27 -3.89
C GLU A 243 -2.51 49.05 -4.29
N ARG A 244 -1.79 49.19 -5.41
CA ARG A 244 -0.74 48.24 -5.81
C ARG A 244 0.45 48.49 -4.90
N THR A 245 0.78 47.51 -4.08
CA THR A 245 1.99 47.52 -3.24
C THR A 245 3.25 47.61 -4.13
N PRO A 246 4.20 48.53 -3.85
CA PRO A 246 5.41 48.71 -4.66
C PRO A 246 6.35 47.49 -4.73
N LEU A 247 6.12 46.49 -3.88
CA LEU A 247 6.99 45.32 -3.70
C LEU A 247 6.82 44.24 -4.78
N GLU A 248 5.66 44.19 -5.46
CA GLU A 248 5.40 43.16 -6.48
C GLU A 248 5.96 43.54 -7.86
N ALA A 249 6.05 44.83 -8.18
CA ALA A 249 6.61 45.31 -9.44
C ALA A 249 8.14 45.11 -9.51
N GLU A 250 8.85 45.36 -8.41
CA GLU A 250 10.29 45.14 -8.33
C GLU A 250 10.67 43.64 -8.42
N SER A 251 9.85 42.75 -7.85
CA SER A 251 10.08 41.29 -7.96
C SER A 251 9.91 40.77 -9.39
N LEU A 252 8.94 41.29 -10.15
CA LEU A 252 8.73 40.89 -11.55
C LEU A 252 9.84 41.43 -12.45
N GLN A 253 10.33 42.65 -12.20
CA GLN A 253 11.44 43.23 -12.95
C GLN A 253 12.76 42.47 -12.69
N ALA A 254 13.05 42.13 -11.43
CA ALA A 254 14.24 41.34 -11.06
C ALA A 254 14.21 39.90 -11.61
N LEU A 255 13.01 39.30 -11.76
CA LEU A 255 12.85 38.00 -12.39
C LEU A 255 13.10 38.08 -13.91
N ASN A 256 12.59 39.14 -14.56
CA ASN A 256 12.74 39.31 -16.00
C ASN A 256 14.20 39.58 -16.41
N GLU A 257 14.93 40.41 -15.65
CA GLU A 257 16.36 40.67 -15.87
C GLU A 257 17.22 39.40 -15.68
N ARG A 258 16.85 38.52 -14.74
CA ARG A 258 17.54 37.23 -14.54
C ARG A 258 17.32 36.25 -15.69
N MET A 259 16.15 36.26 -16.32
CA MET A 259 15.90 35.41 -17.49
C MET A 259 16.68 35.91 -18.72
N ALA A 260 16.70 37.22 -18.95
CA ALA A 260 17.46 37.82 -20.06
C ALA A 260 18.98 37.60 -19.93
N ALA A 261 19.52 37.69 -18.72
CA ALA A 261 20.95 37.43 -18.47
C ALA A 261 21.34 35.95 -18.63
N PHE A 262 20.39 35.02 -18.50
CA PHE A 262 20.63 33.59 -18.67
C PHE A 262 20.64 33.18 -20.15
N GLU A 263 19.78 33.80 -20.97
CA GLU A 263 19.75 33.54 -22.42
C GLU A 263 21.01 34.06 -23.13
N LEU A 264 21.56 35.21 -22.71
CA LEU A 264 22.81 35.75 -23.25
C LEU A 264 24.06 34.90 -22.94
N ARG A 265 24.00 34.00 -21.94
CA ARG A 265 25.12 33.10 -21.58
C ARG A 265 25.07 31.74 -22.27
N GLN A 266 23.98 31.39 -22.96
CA GLN A 266 23.87 30.12 -23.70
C GLN A 266 24.24 30.23 -25.18
N THR A 267 24.45 31.44 -25.69
CA THR A 267 24.75 31.70 -27.11
C THR A 267 26.13 32.33 -27.34
N SER A 268 27.10 32.12 -26.43
CA SER A 268 28.52 32.50 -26.61
C SER A 268 29.43 31.31 -26.49
#